data_AF-A0A2D6QCQ9-F1
#
_entry.id   AF-A0A2D6QCQ9-F1
#
_cell.length_a   1.000
_cell.length_b   1.000
_cell.length_c   1.000
_cell.angle_alpha   90.00
_cell.angle_beta   90.00
_cell.angle_gamma   90.00
#
_symmetry.space_group_name_H-M   'P 1'
#
loop_
_entity.id
_entity.type
_entity.pdbx_description
1 polymer ?
#
loop_
_entity_poly.entity_id
_entity_poly.type
_entity_poly.pdbx_seq_one_letter_code
_entity_poly.pdbx_strand_id
1 'polypeptide(L)'
;MILKRKKKLINSRLQLKLIGVFLAVSCVASLFQVVLLNRSMMDLAQHLPSDGDRLLSRVPEILAMNVFLTIAVLGPLTFLIWLLVAHRVAGPAYNMTRFCEAIARGEQRRPCRIRDDDELQDLCKALNAAIERVREDSASQQSSESLGEAPSLVSEEVPEAEVQGSKES
;
A
#
# COMPACT_ATOMS: atom_id res chain seq x y z
N MET A 1 23.97 22.22 10.18
CA MET A 1 22.91 22.40 9.18
C MET A 1 22.94 21.22 8.23
N ILE A 2 22.14 20.17 8.45
CA ILE A 2 22.16 18.93 7.64
C ILE A 2 20.79 18.79 6.96
N LEU A 3 20.66 19.34 5.76
CA LEU A 3 19.55 19.03 4.85
C LEU A 3 20.04 17.96 3.88
N LYS A 4 20.00 16.68 4.26
CA LYS A 4 20.38 15.58 3.36
C LYS A 4 19.46 14.37 3.49
N ARG A 5 18.43 14.37 2.64
CA ARG A 5 18.19 13.36 1.57
C ARG A 5 16.85 13.66 0.89
N LYS A 6 16.88 14.29 -0.29
CA LYS A 6 15.73 14.30 -1.20
C LYS A 6 15.71 13.00 -2.01
N LYS A 7 15.33 11.88 -1.38
CA LYS A 7 14.80 10.75 -2.17
C LYS A 7 13.38 11.13 -2.57
N LYS A 8 13.22 11.81 -3.72
CA LYS A 8 11.89 12.17 -4.26
C LYS A 8 11.03 10.93 -4.61
N LEU A 9 11.66 9.75 -4.70
CA LEU A 9 11.02 8.48 -4.99
C LEU A 9 11.27 7.54 -3.81
N ILE A 10 10.29 7.47 -2.90
CA ILE A 10 10.32 6.56 -1.74
C ILE A 10 9.79 5.17 -2.13
N ASN A 11 8.93 5.10 -3.15
CA ASN A 11 8.38 3.87 -3.69
C ASN A 11 8.18 3.99 -5.21
N SER A 12 9.28 3.94 -5.97
CA SER A 12 9.34 4.29 -7.40
C SER A 12 8.40 3.45 -8.27
N ARG A 13 8.13 2.19 -7.89
CA ARG A 13 7.31 1.28 -8.71
C ARG A 13 5.85 1.70 -8.75
N LEU A 14 5.27 1.98 -7.58
CA LEU A 14 3.91 2.49 -7.45
C LEU A 14 3.77 3.84 -8.14
N GLN A 15 4.68 4.78 -7.81
CA GLN A 15 4.62 6.13 -8.35
C GLN A 15 4.75 6.15 -9.87
N LEU A 16 5.69 5.39 -10.46
CA LEU A 16 5.91 5.38 -11.90
C LEU A 16 4.76 4.70 -12.66
N LYS A 17 4.16 3.64 -12.10
CA LYS A 17 2.97 3.00 -12.70
C LYS A 17 1.76 3.93 -12.66
N LEU A 18 1.50 4.59 -11.53
CA LEU A 18 0.39 5.57 -11.44
C LEU A 18 0.61 6.72 -12.42
N ILE A 19 1.80 7.32 -12.42
CA ILE A 19 2.16 8.40 -13.36
C ILE A 19 1.99 7.93 -14.81
N GLY A 20 2.44 6.72 -15.14
CA GLY A 20 2.28 6.14 -16.49
C GLY A 20 0.81 5.97 -16.90
N VAL A 21 -0.05 5.49 -15.99
CA VAL A 21 -1.49 5.37 -16.22
C VAL A 21 -2.12 6.76 -16.40
N PHE A 22 -1.82 7.71 -15.51
CA PHE A 22 -2.31 9.09 -15.64
C PHE A 22 -1.88 9.73 -16.95
N LEU A 23 -0.62 9.55 -17.35
CA LEU A 23 -0.09 10.07 -18.59
C LEU A 23 -0.79 9.44 -19.81
N ALA A 24 -0.95 8.11 -19.83
CA ALA A 24 -1.63 7.41 -20.91
C ALA A 24 -3.09 7.87 -21.06
N VAL A 25 -3.83 7.98 -19.95
CA VAL A 25 -5.21 8.50 -19.96
C VAL A 25 -5.26 9.94 -20.45
N SER A 26 -4.30 10.77 -20.04
CA SER A 26 -4.22 12.16 -20.47
C SER A 26 -3.95 12.27 -21.98
N CYS A 27 -3.05 11.44 -22.52
CA CYS A 27 -2.78 11.38 -23.95
C CYS A 27 -4.03 10.95 -24.74
N VAL A 28 -4.73 9.91 -24.30
CA VAL A 28 -5.98 9.45 -24.95
C VAL A 28 -7.05 10.54 -24.90
N ALA A 29 -7.20 11.20 -23.76
CA ALA A 29 -8.14 12.31 -23.59
C ALA A 29 -7.80 13.49 -24.52
N SER A 30 -6.52 13.88 -24.60
CA SER A 30 -6.07 14.95 -25.50
C SER A 30 -6.30 14.60 -26.96
N LEU A 31 -6.00 13.37 -27.38
CA LEU A 31 -6.27 12.92 -28.76
C LEU A 31 -7.76 12.96 -29.08
N PHE A 32 -8.61 12.48 -28.17
CA PHE A 32 -10.06 12.55 -28.34
C PHE A 32 -10.56 14.00 -28.47
N GLN A 33 -10.03 14.90 -27.64
CA GLN A 33 -10.39 16.32 -27.69
C GLN A 33 -9.96 16.98 -29.00
N VAL A 34 -8.77 16.65 -29.52
CA VAL A 34 -8.30 17.14 -30.83
C VAL A 34 -9.21 16.65 -31.96
N VAL A 35 -9.65 15.40 -31.92
CA VAL A 35 -10.59 14.84 -32.92
C VAL A 35 -11.94 15.56 -32.87
N LEU A 36 -12.51 15.77 -31.67
CA LEU A 36 -13.76 16.52 -31.53
C LEU A 36 -13.63 17.96 -32.01
N LEU A 37 -12.53 18.63 -31.66
CA LEU A 37 -12.28 20.01 -32.09
C LEU A 37 -12.18 20.11 -33.62
N ASN A 38 -11.44 19.19 -34.26
CA ASN A 38 -11.33 19.15 -35.72
C ASN A 38 -12.69 18.90 -36.39
N ARG A 39 -13.53 18.02 -35.82
CA ARG A 39 -14.91 17.79 -36.30
C ARG A 39 -15.74 19.08 -36.21
N SER A 40 -15.70 19.77 -35.08
CA SER A 40 -16.45 21.03 -34.90
C SER A 40 -15.95 22.15 -35.79
N MET A 41 -14.64 22.28 -36.00
CA MET A 41 -14.06 23.28 -36.90
C MET A 41 -14.46 23.03 -38.36
N MET A 42 -14.50 21.77 -38.80
CA MET A 42 -14.97 21.42 -40.14
C MET A 42 -16.45 21.78 -40.32
N ASP A 43 -17.28 21.50 -39.31
CA ASP A 43 -18.70 21.83 -39.32
C ASP A 43 -18.93 23.36 -39.39
N LEU A 44 -18.16 24.13 -38.60
CA LEU A 44 -18.17 25.60 -38.67
C LEU A 44 -17.73 26.10 -40.05
N ALA A 45 -16.63 25.58 -40.60
CA ALA A 45 -16.07 26.02 -41.88
C ALA A 45 -17.03 25.83 -43.07
N GLN A 46 -17.87 24.78 -43.05
CA GLN A 46 -18.88 24.54 -44.08
C GLN A 46 -20.02 25.56 -44.05
N HIS A 47 -20.27 26.21 -42.92
CA HIS A 47 -21.37 27.17 -42.72
C HIS A 47 -20.92 28.64 -42.72
N LEU A 48 -19.64 28.91 -42.96
CA LEU A 48 -19.03 30.24 -42.95
C LEU A 48 -19.43 31.24 -44.08
N PRO A 49 -20.01 30.88 -45.25
CA PRO A 49 -20.14 31.88 -46.32
C PRO A 49 -21.28 32.91 -46.23
N SER A 50 -22.27 32.82 -45.33
CA SER A 50 -23.47 33.70 -45.48
C SER A 50 -23.93 34.52 -44.28
N ASP A 51 -23.72 34.14 -43.01
CA ASP A 51 -24.32 34.88 -41.88
C ASP A 51 -23.46 34.78 -40.59
N GLY A 52 -22.60 35.76 -40.34
CA GLY A 52 -21.76 35.83 -39.12
C GLY A 52 -22.57 35.83 -37.81
N ASP A 53 -23.75 36.45 -37.81
CA ASP A 53 -24.65 36.51 -36.65
C ASP A 53 -25.30 35.14 -36.33
N ARG A 54 -25.52 34.31 -37.36
CA ARG A 54 -25.99 32.92 -37.16
C ARG A 54 -24.89 32.01 -36.63
N LEU A 55 -23.63 32.34 -36.86
CA LEU A 55 -22.49 31.59 -36.31
C LEU A 55 -22.40 31.76 -34.80
N LEU A 56 -22.47 33.00 -34.31
CA LEU A 56 -22.37 33.34 -32.88
C LEU A 56 -23.45 32.65 -32.03
N SER A 57 -24.64 32.41 -32.59
CA SER A 57 -25.73 31.68 -31.92
C SER A 57 -25.55 30.16 -31.91
N ARG A 58 -24.76 29.59 -32.83
CA ARG A 58 -24.48 28.13 -32.92
C ARG A 58 -23.26 27.68 -32.12
N VAL A 59 -22.27 28.56 -31.92
CA VAL A 59 -21.09 28.27 -31.10
C VAL A 59 -21.43 27.68 -29.72
N PRO A 60 -22.36 28.25 -28.91
CA PRO A 60 -22.68 27.68 -27.60
C PRO A 60 -23.31 26.28 -27.70
N GLU A 61 -24.10 26.00 -28.74
CA GLU A 61 -24.71 24.69 -28.97
C GLU A 61 -23.64 23.61 -29.30
N ILE A 62 -22.69 23.95 -30.17
CA ILE A 62 -21.57 23.07 -30.53
C ILE A 62 -20.66 22.82 -29.32
N LEU A 63 -20.37 23.87 -28.53
CA LEU A 63 -19.57 23.73 -27.31
C LEU A 63 -20.29 22.86 -26.27
N ALA A 64 -21.59 23.07 -26.05
CA ALA A 64 -22.38 22.26 -25.13
C ALA A 64 -22.39 20.79 -25.56
N MET A 65 -22.59 20.51 -26.86
CA MET A 65 -22.55 19.16 -27.41
C MET A 65 -21.18 18.50 -27.22
N ASN A 66 -20.09 19.23 -27.50
CA ASN A 66 -18.74 18.72 -27.29
C ASN A 66 -18.45 18.42 -25.82
N VAL A 67 -18.80 19.33 -24.92
CA VAL A 67 -18.63 19.11 -23.47
C VAL A 67 -19.44 17.91 -23.02
N PHE A 68 -20.68 17.79 -23.47
CA PHE A 68 -21.54 16.65 -23.17
C PHE A 68 -20.93 15.34 -23.66
N LEU A 69 -20.45 15.27 -24.90
CA LEU A 69 -19.78 14.09 -25.47
C LEU A 69 -18.50 13.75 -24.71
N THR A 70 -17.68 14.76 -24.37
CA THR A 70 -16.48 14.55 -23.57
C THR A 70 -16.82 13.95 -22.21
N ILE A 71 -17.80 14.51 -21.48
CA ILE A 71 -18.20 13.97 -20.18
C ILE A 71 -18.81 12.57 -20.31
N ALA A 72 -19.67 12.35 -21.30
CA ALA A 72 -20.35 11.08 -21.52
C ALA A 72 -19.38 9.94 -21.86
N VAL A 73 -18.28 10.23 -22.57
CA VAL A 73 -17.29 9.22 -22.97
C VAL A 73 -16.13 9.14 -21.99
N LEU A 74 -15.46 10.24 -21.68
CA LEU A 74 -14.27 10.24 -20.81
C LEU A 74 -14.65 10.10 -19.33
N GLY A 75 -15.82 10.58 -18.90
CA GLY A 75 -16.24 10.48 -17.51
C GLY A 75 -16.28 9.03 -17.01
N PRO A 76 -17.07 8.15 -17.64
CA PRO A 76 -17.08 6.74 -17.29
C PRO A 76 -15.71 6.07 -17.45
N LEU A 77 -14.99 6.35 -18.55
CA LEU A 77 -13.69 5.75 -18.81
C LEU A 77 -12.67 6.08 -17.69
N THR A 78 -12.57 7.36 -17.31
CA THR A 78 -11.67 7.80 -16.24
C THR A 78 -12.10 7.25 -14.89
N PHE A 79 -13.40 7.20 -14.60
CA PHE A 79 -13.92 6.60 -13.38
C PHE A 79 -13.58 5.11 -13.27
N LEU A 80 -13.77 4.33 -14.34
CA LEU A 80 -13.42 2.91 -14.37
C LEU A 80 -11.92 2.70 -14.11
N ILE A 81 -11.06 3.47 -14.78
CA ILE A 81 -9.61 3.36 -14.59
C ILE A 81 -9.23 3.70 -13.15
N TRP A 82 -9.82 4.76 -12.59
CA TRP A 82 -9.56 5.15 -11.20
C TRP A 82 -10.02 4.07 -10.21
N LEU A 83 -11.18 3.48 -10.43
CA LEU A 83 -11.70 2.38 -9.62
C LEU A 83 -10.78 1.14 -9.66
N LEU A 84 -10.26 0.78 -10.83
CA LEU A 84 -9.30 -0.32 -10.98
C LEU A 84 -8.01 -0.05 -10.21
N VAL A 85 -7.48 1.18 -10.30
CA VAL A 85 -6.29 1.59 -9.54
C VAL A 85 -6.56 1.53 -8.04
N ALA A 86 -7.71 2.03 -7.58
CA ALA A 86 -8.09 2.03 -6.17
C ALA A 86 -8.22 0.60 -5.62
N HIS A 87 -8.88 -0.31 -6.33
CA HIS A 87 -9.02 -1.70 -5.90
C HIS A 87 -7.67 -2.42 -5.78
N ARG A 88 -6.74 -2.16 -6.69
CA ARG A 88 -5.41 -2.76 -6.66
C ARG A 88 -4.60 -2.34 -5.43
N VAL A 89 -4.87 -1.16 -4.87
CA VAL A 89 -4.21 -0.68 -3.64
C VAL A 89 -4.97 -1.10 -2.37
N ALA A 90 -6.30 -1.02 -2.39
CA ALA A 90 -7.14 -1.28 -1.23
C ALA A 90 -7.07 -2.74 -0.74
N GLY A 91 -7.02 -3.72 -1.65
CA GLY A 91 -6.94 -5.14 -1.29
C GLY A 91 -5.69 -5.49 -0.47
N PRO A 92 -4.48 -5.20 -0.99
CA PRO A 92 -3.24 -5.44 -0.25
C PRO A 92 -3.16 -4.64 1.05
N ALA A 93 -3.65 -3.38 1.05
CA ALA A 93 -3.70 -2.56 2.25
C ALA A 93 -4.57 -3.19 3.36
N TYR A 94 -5.74 -3.72 3.01
CA TYR A 94 -6.62 -4.41 3.95
C TYR A 94 -5.95 -5.62 4.60
N ASN A 95 -5.27 -6.44 3.78
CA ASN A 95 -4.53 -7.61 4.28
C ASN A 95 -3.42 -7.21 5.26
N MET A 96 -2.72 -6.11 4.98
CA MET A 96 -1.71 -5.58 5.90
C MET A 96 -2.30 -5.08 7.21
N THR A 97 -3.44 -4.38 7.18
CA THR A 97 -4.14 -3.97 8.40
C THR A 97 -4.53 -5.16 9.26
N ARG A 98 -5.12 -6.21 8.66
CA ARG A 98 -5.46 -7.45 9.37
C ARG A 98 -4.25 -8.15 9.96
N PHE A 99 -3.13 -8.14 9.23
CA PHE A 99 -1.88 -8.65 9.72
C PHE A 99 -1.36 -7.85 10.92
N CYS A 100 -1.42 -6.51 10.89
CA CYS A 100 -1.06 -5.65 12.01
C CYS A 100 -1.94 -5.91 13.26
N GLU A 101 -3.26 -6.05 13.06
CA GLU A 101 -4.21 -6.35 14.14
C GLU A 101 -3.94 -7.70 14.80
N ALA A 102 -3.57 -8.72 14.01
CA ALA A 102 -3.20 -10.03 14.56
C ALA A 102 -1.92 -9.94 15.43
N ILE A 103 -0.99 -9.03 15.15
CA ILE A 103 0.22 -8.84 15.97
C ILE A 103 -0.16 -8.22 17.29
N ALA A 104 -1.02 -7.20 17.22
CA ALA A 104 -1.50 -6.49 18.40
C ALA A 104 -2.24 -7.43 19.37
N ARG A 105 -2.85 -8.52 18.85
CA ARG A 105 -3.47 -9.58 19.65
C ARG A 105 -2.51 -10.69 20.10
N GLY A 106 -1.25 -10.68 19.67
CA GLY A 106 -0.28 -11.74 19.97
C GLY A 106 -0.51 -13.05 19.21
N GLU A 107 -1.37 -13.06 18.19
CA GLU A 107 -1.81 -14.27 17.47
C GLU A 107 -0.91 -14.62 16.26
N GLN A 108 0.18 -13.88 16.06
CA GLN A 108 0.99 -13.95 14.85
C GLN A 108 1.82 -15.25 14.75
N ARG A 109 1.40 -16.23 13.95
CA ARG A 109 2.25 -17.42 13.64
C ARG A 109 2.98 -17.36 12.30
N ARG A 110 2.58 -16.50 11.36
CA ARG A 110 3.12 -16.49 9.98
C ARG A 110 3.52 -15.08 9.55
N PRO A 111 4.49 -14.93 8.62
CA PRO A 111 4.87 -13.63 8.07
C PRO A 111 3.81 -13.08 7.12
N CYS A 112 3.78 -11.75 6.96
CA CYS A 112 2.87 -11.08 6.03
C CYS A 112 3.26 -11.47 4.61
N ARG A 113 2.28 -11.84 3.80
CA ARG A 113 2.49 -12.17 2.39
C ARG A 113 1.39 -11.53 1.56
N ILE A 114 1.80 -10.71 0.60
CA ILE A 114 0.95 -10.14 -0.45
C ILE A 114 1.44 -10.64 -1.81
N ARG A 115 0.66 -10.46 -2.88
CA ARG A 115 0.99 -11.05 -4.19
C ARG A 115 2.24 -10.36 -4.76
N ASP A 116 2.97 -11.05 -5.63
CA ASP A 116 4.23 -10.55 -6.19
C ASP A 116 4.07 -9.30 -7.05
N ASP A 117 2.90 -9.13 -7.66
CA ASP A 117 2.53 -7.97 -8.47
C ASP A 117 1.90 -6.81 -7.67
N ASP A 118 1.81 -6.91 -6.35
CA ASP A 118 1.27 -5.86 -5.50
C ASP A 118 2.33 -4.79 -5.15
N GLU A 119 1.90 -3.54 -5.19
CA GLU A 119 2.78 -2.37 -5.03
C GLU A 119 3.25 -2.14 -3.58
N LEU A 120 2.63 -2.83 -2.61
CA LEU A 120 2.97 -2.71 -1.18
C LEU A 120 4.02 -3.74 -0.71
N GLN A 121 4.62 -4.50 -1.65
CA GLN A 121 5.63 -5.55 -1.36
C GLN A 121 6.75 -5.06 -0.45
N ASP A 122 7.29 -3.87 -0.72
CA ASP A 122 8.41 -3.33 0.05
C ASP A 122 7.99 -2.97 1.48
N LEU A 123 6.76 -2.51 1.67
CA LEU A 123 6.20 -2.24 3.00
C LEU A 123 5.96 -3.55 3.77
N CYS A 124 5.46 -4.58 3.09
CA CYS A 124 5.28 -5.92 3.67
C CYS A 124 6.61 -6.53 4.14
N LYS A 125 7.68 -6.41 3.33
CA LYS A 125 9.03 -6.84 3.69
C LYS A 125 9.58 -6.09 4.89
N ALA A 126 9.45 -4.76 4.90
CA ALA A 126 9.90 -3.92 6.00
C ALA A 126 9.16 -4.26 7.31
N LEU A 127 7.84 -4.50 7.23
CA LEU A 127 7.02 -4.89 8.36
C LEU A 127 7.45 -6.23 8.93
N ASN A 128 7.65 -7.25 8.08
CA ASN A 128 8.13 -8.56 8.50
C ASN A 128 9.50 -8.48 9.19
N ALA A 129 10.43 -7.70 8.63
CA ALA A 129 11.76 -7.51 9.22
C ALA A 129 11.68 -6.85 10.61
N ALA A 130 10.80 -5.86 10.79
CA ALA A 130 10.60 -5.21 12.08
C ALA A 130 10.05 -6.18 13.14
N ILE A 131 9.11 -7.04 12.77
CA ILE A 131 8.51 -8.03 13.69
C ILE A 131 9.51 -9.10 14.06
N GLU A 132 10.29 -9.59 13.10
CA GLU A 132 11.34 -10.58 13.36
C GLU A 132 12.34 -10.05 14.39
N ARG A 133 12.73 -8.77 14.26
CA ARG A 133 13.64 -8.15 15.22
C ARG A 133 13.08 -8.11 16.64
N VAL A 134 11.81 -7.74 16.79
CA VAL A 134 11.13 -7.72 18.10
C VAL A 134 11.07 -9.13 18.72
N ARG A 135 10.91 -10.18 17.89
CA ARG A 135 10.92 -11.57 18.35
C ARG A 135 12.29 -12.04 18.80
N GLU A 136 13.34 -11.73 18.02
CA GLU A 136 14.73 -12.04 18.38
C GLU A 136 15.10 -11.41 19.72
N ASP A 137 14.76 -10.13 19.92
CA ASP A 137 15.04 -9.41 21.17
C ASP A 137 14.30 -10.08 22.36
N SER A 138 13.04 -10.47 22.19
CA SER A 138 12.25 -11.16 23.23
C SER A 138 12.81 -12.54 23.58
N ALA A 139 13.29 -13.30 22.59
CA ALA A 139 13.86 -14.64 22.80
C ALA A 139 15.24 -14.59 23.49
N SER A 140 16.04 -13.56 23.19
CA SER A 140 17.35 -13.36 23.82
C SER A 140 17.24 -13.03 25.32
N GLN A 141 16.19 -12.30 25.73
CA GLN A 141 15.92 -11.99 27.14
C GLN A 141 15.52 -13.22 27.96
N GLN A 142 14.66 -14.10 27.41
CA GLN A 142 14.28 -15.36 28.08
C GLN A 142 15.46 -16.33 28.25
N SER A 143 16.41 -16.33 27.30
CA SER A 143 17.59 -17.20 27.37
C SER A 143 18.58 -16.75 28.46
N SER A 144 18.66 -15.44 28.77
CA SER A 144 19.49 -14.92 29.86
C SER A 144 18.89 -15.15 31.25
N GLU A 145 17.57 -15.16 31.39
CA GLU A 145 16.89 -15.43 32.66
C GLU A 145 17.00 -16.91 33.07
N SER A 146 16.97 -17.83 32.11
CA SER A 146 17.12 -19.27 32.34
C SER A 146 18.50 -19.70 32.86
N LEU A 147 19.54 -18.87 32.72
CA LEU A 147 20.90 -19.17 33.17
C LEU A 147 21.23 -18.57 34.56
N GLY A 148 20.32 -17.78 35.15
CA GLY A 148 20.50 -17.16 36.47
C GLY A 148 20.02 -18.01 37.66
N GLU A 149 19.21 -19.03 37.43
CA GLU A 149 18.58 -19.83 38.49
C GLU A 149 19.29 -21.20 38.65
N ALA A 150 20.56 -21.19 39.08
CA ALA A 150 21.21 -22.38 39.62
C ALA A 150 21.33 -22.20 41.15
N PRO A 151 20.47 -22.84 41.97
CA PRO A 151 20.56 -22.73 43.42
C PRO A 151 21.88 -23.30 43.91
N SER A 152 22.72 -22.43 44.46
CA SER A 152 23.85 -22.78 45.30
C SER A 152 23.37 -23.51 46.54
N LEU A 153 23.50 -24.83 46.60
CA LEU A 153 23.51 -25.56 47.87
C LEU A 153 24.97 -25.75 48.28
N VAL A 154 25.47 -24.74 49.00
CA VAL A 154 26.66 -24.85 49.84
C VAL A 154 26.29 -25.69 51.06
N SER A 155 27.21 -26.59 51.37
CA SER A 155 27.39 -27.36 52.59
C SER A 155 26.81 -26.71 53.85
N GLU A 156 26.02 -27.49 54.58
CA GLU A 156 25.92 -27.34 56.03
C GLU A 156 26.33 -28.69 56.65
N GLU A 157 27.35 -28.63 57.49
CA GLU A 157 28.05 -29.76 58.09
C GLU A 157 27.63 -29.88 59.58
N VAL A 158 27.55 -31.12 60.08
CA VAL A 158 27.69 -31.59 61.49
C VAL A 158 26.41 -31.52 62.39
N PRO A 159 26.17 -32.39 63.43
CA PRO A 159 26.86 -33.60 63.92
C PRO A 159 26.01 -34.89 64.13
N GLU A 160 26.74 -35.97 64.41
CA GLU A 160 26.37 -37.18 65.18
C GLU A 160 25.43 -36.97 66.38
N ALA A 161 24.40 -37.83 66.50
CA ALA A 161 23.95 -38.40 67.78
C ALA A 161 23.15 -39.70 67.53
N GLU A 162 23.74 -40.80 67.99
CA GLU A 162 23.18 -42.02 68.59
C GLU A 162 21.64 -42.17 68.71
N VAL A 163 21.09 -43.35 68.35
CA VAL A 163 20.26 -44.22 69.22
C VAL A 163 19.77 -45.45 68.41
N GLN A 164 20.39 -46.60 68.72
CA GLN A 164 19.79 -47.90 69.03
C GLN A 164 18.46 -48.33 68.38
N GLY A 165 18.47 -49.55 67.79
CA GLY A 165 17.27 -50.40 67.79
C GLY A 165 17.22 -51.56 66.79
N SER A 166 17.54 -52.76 67.29
CA SER A 166 16.83 -54.04 67.06
C SER A 166 16.91 -54.68 65.64
N LYS A 167 17.63 -55.81 65.51
CA LYS A 167 17.11 -57.20 65.37
C LYS A 167 16.12 -57.36 64.19
N GLU A 168 16.31 -58.30 63.27
CA GLU A 168 16.26 -59.74 63.56
C GLU A 168 16.65 -60.56 62.31
N SER A 169 17.35 -61.67 62.58
CA SER A 169 17.42 -62.99 61.90
C SER A 169 17.50 -63.10 60.37
#